data_AF-A0A2J8VLB5-F1
#
_entry.id   AF-A0A2J8VLB5-F1
#
_cell.length_a   1.000
_cell.length_b   1.000
_cell.length_c   1.000
_cell.angle_alpha   90.00
_cell.angle_beta   90.00
_cell.angle_gamma   90.00
#
_symmetry.space_group_name_H-M   'P 1'
#
loop_
_entity.id
_entity.type
_entity.pdbx_description
1 polymer ?
#
loop_
_entity_poly.entity_id
_entity_poly.type
_entity_poly.pdbx_seq_one_letter_code
_entity_poly.pdbx_strand_id
1 'polypeptide(L)'
;MTRILEATNSLFLPLPPGFHTLHTILGVQCLPLHNLLHCIDSGVLLLTETAVIRLMKDLDNTEKNEKLKFSIIVRLPPLIGQKICRLWDHPMSSNIISRNHVTRLLQNYKKQRRNSMIDKSSFSVEFLPLNYFIEILTDIESSNQALYPFEGRDNVDAEFVEEAALKHTTMLLGL
;
A
#
# COMPACT_ATOMS: atom_id res chain seq x y z
N MET A 1 -28.08 3.18 -13.29
CA MET A 1 -27.23 2.47 -12.31
C MET A 1 -27.84 2.46 -10.91
N THR A 2 -28.39 3.56 -10.39
CA THR A 2 -28.80 3.66 -8.97
C THR A 2 -30.22 3.19 -8.63
N ARG A 3 -31.13 3.10 -9.61
CA ARG A 3 -32.55 2.80 -9.38
C ARG A 3 -32.82 1.53 -8.57
N ILE A 4 -32.01 0.48 -8.76
CA ILE A 4 -32.15 -0.76 -8.01
C ILE A 4 -31.77 -0.53 -6.55
N LEU A 5 -30.63 0.12 -6.30
CA LEU A 5 -30.16 0.47 -4.95
C LEU A 5 -31.17 1.38 -4.23
N GLU A 6 -31.71 2.39 -4.92
CA GLU A 6 -32.73 3.30 -4.40
C GLU A 6 -34.03 2.58 -4.06
N ALA A 7 -34.50 1.69 -4.93
CA ALA A 7 -35.70 0.89 -4.69
C ALA A 7 -35.51 -0.10 -3.54
N THR A 8 -34.34 -0.72 -3.42
CA THR A 8 -34.05 -1.63 -2.31
C THR A 8 -34.00 -0.87 -0.97
N ASN A 9 -33.38 0.31 -0.96
CA ASN A 9 -33.31 1.17 0.23
C ASN A 9 -34.70 1.68 0.65
N SER A 10 -35.56 2.06 -0.30
CA SER A 10 -36.91 2.53 0.03
C SER A 10 -37.83 1.41 0.54
N LEU A 11 -37.63 0.18 0.06
CA LEU A 11 -38.40 -0.99 0.44
C LEU A 11 -37.81 -1.74 1.66
N PHE A 12 -36.69 -1.27 2.23
CA PHE A 12 -35.96 -1.91 3.33
C PHE A 12 -35.64 -3.40 3.08
N LEU A 13 -35.39 -3.76 1.83
CA LEU A 13 -35.06 -5.13 1.44
C LEU A 13 -33.56 -5.38 1.62
N PRO A 14 -33.14 -6.60 2.01
CA PRO A 14 -31.73 -6.93 2.04
C PRO A 14 -31.17 -7.07 0.62
N LEU A 15 -30.00 -6.49 0.37
CA LEU A 15 -29.29 -6.67 -0.89
C LEU A 15 -28.66 -8.08 -0.97
N PRO A 16 -28.65 -8.72 -2.14
CA PRO A 16 -27.95 -9.98 -2.32
C PRO A 16 -26.45 -9.85 -2.00
N PRO A 17 -25.81 -10.92 -1.45
CA PRO A 17 -24.38 -10.92 -1.23
C PRO A 17 -23.63 -10.69 -2.55
N GLY A 18 -22.65 -9.79 -2.54
CA GLY A 18 -21.85 -9.44 -3.72
C GLY A 18 -22.46 -8.35 -4.61
N PHE A 19 -23.68 -7.86 -4.33
CA PHE A 19 -24.30 -6.77 -5.10
C PHE A 19 -23.39 -5.53 -5.18
N HIS A 20 -22.85 -5.07 -4.04
CA HIS A 20 -21.97 -3.89 -4.01
C HIS A 20 -20.71 -4.09 -4.85
N THR A 21 -20.13 -5.29 -4.82
CA THR A 21 -18.96 -5.62 -5.65
C THR A 21 -19.27 -5.53 -7.13
N LEU A 22 -20.38 -6.12 -7.57
CA LEU A 22 -20.81 -6.07 -8.96
C LEU A 22 -21.19 -4.65 -9.39
N HIS A 23 -21.91 -3.90 -8.54
CA HIS A 23 -22.31 -2.53 -8.81
C HIS A 23 -21.09 -1.61 -9.00
N THR A 24 -20.06 -1.77 -8.17
CA THR A 24 -18.80 -1.03 -8.29
C THR A 24 -18.03 -1.39 -9.56
N ILE A 25 -17.92 -2.67 -9.92
CA ILE A 25 -17.24 -3.10 -11.16
C ILE A 25 -17.96 -2.55 -12.41
N LEU A 26 -19.28 -2.65 -12.45
CA LEU A 26 -20.08 -2.06 -13.54
C LEU A 26 -19.95 -0.54 -13.58
N GLY A 27 -19.92 0.12 -12.41
CA GLY A 27 -19.67 1.55 -12.30
C GLY A 27 -18.34 1.94 -12.96
N VAL A 28 -17.27 1.20 -12.70
CA VAL A 28 -15.94 1.45 -13.29
C VAL A 28 -15.95 1.28 -14.81
N GLN A 29 -16.65 0.26 -15.32
CA GLN A 29 -16.68 -0.02 -16.76
C GLN A 29 -17.57 0.94 -17.55
N CYS A 30 -18.64 1.46 -16.93
CA CYS A 30 -19.67 2.23 -17.63
C CYS A 30 -19.61 3.74 -17.40
N LEU A 31 -18.88 4.23 -16.38
CA LEU A 31 -18.85 5.65 -16.03
C LEU A 31 -17.50 6.31 -16.37
N PRO A 32 -17.52 7.58 -16.81
CA PRO A 32 -16.29 8.37 -16.88
C PRO A 32 -15.74 8.63 -15.46
N LEU A 33 -14.42 8.81 -15.36
CA LEU A 33 -13.70 8.92 -14.07
C LEU A 33 -14.33 9.93 -13.10
N HIS A 34 -14.68 11.13 -13.55
CA HIS A 34 -15.25 12.16 -12.68
C HIS A 34 -16.59 11.73 -12.04
N ASN A 35 -17.49 11.13 -12.82
CA ASN A 35 -18.78 10.64 -12.33
C ASN A 35 -18.60 9.43 -11.42
N LEU A 36 -17.66 8.55 -11.75
CA LEU A 36 -17.33 7.41 -10.91
C LEU A 36 -16.86 7.87 -9.52
N LEU A 37 -15.91 8.80 -9.47
CA LEU A 37 -15.39 9.33 -8.20
C LEU A 37 -16.48 10.04 -7.41
N HIS A 38 -17.33 10.84 -8.06
CA HIS A 38 -18.48 11.47 -7.41
C HIS A 38 -19.43 10.43 -6.80
N CYS A 39 -19.74 9.34 -7.51
CA CYS A 39 -20.59 8.27 -7.00
C CYS A 39 -19.96 7.51 -5.82
N ILE A 40 -18.62 7.40 -5.78
CA ILE A 40 -17.89 6.83 -4.64
C ILE A 40 -17.99 7.79 -3.45
N ASP A 41 -17.68 9.07 -3.67
CA ASP A 41 -17.66 10.10 -2.64
C ASP A 41 -19.06 10.34 -2.03
N SER A 42 -20.12 10.19 -2.84
CA SER A 42 -21.51 10.27 -2.39
C SER A 42 -22.05 8.98 -1.74
N GLY A 43 -21.24 7.92 -1.66
CA GLY A 43 -21.64 6.63 -1.06
C GLY A 43 -22.58 5.77 -1.90
N VAL A 44 -22.82 6.13 -3.17
CA VAL A 44 -23.66 5.34 -4.10
C VAL A 44 -22.93 4.08 -4.55
N LEU A 45 -21.62 4.19 -4.79
CA LEU A 45 -20.73 3.08 -5.09
C LEU A 45 -19.88 2.76 -3.86
N LEU A 46 -20.20 1.64 -3.22
CA LEU A 46 -19.49 1.22 -2.02
C LEU A 46 -18.21 0.46 -2.39
N LEU A 47 -17.07 1.00 -1.95
CA LEU A 47 -15.77 0.38 -2.13
C LEU A 47 -15.55 -0.70 -1.06
N THR A 48 -15.92 -1.94 -1.37
CA THR A 48 -15.58 -3.11 -0.54
C THR A 48 -14.14 -3.57 -0.81
N GLU A 49 -13.48 -4.15 0.20
CA GLU A 49 -12.12 -4.72 0.05
C GLU A 49 -12.06 -5.71 -1.13
N THR A 50 -13.06 -6.59 -1.26
CA THR A 50 -13.13 -7.57 -2.36
C THR A 50 -13.30 -6.92 -3.73
N ALA A 51 -14.08 -5.83 -3.82
CA ALA A 51 -14.26 -5.11 -5.08
C ALA A 51 -12.97 -4.44 -5.52
N VAL A 52 -12.26 -3.79 -4.59
CA VAL A 52 -11.02 -3.11 -4.95
C VAL A 52 -9.91 -4.11 -5.28
N ILE A 53 -9.79 -5.22 -4.55
CA ILE A 53 -8.82 -6.28 -4.89
C ILE A 53 -9.06 -6.82 -6.31
N ARG A 54 -10.33 -7.06 -6.68
CA ARG A 54 -10.68 -7.45 -8.06
C ARG A 54 -10.32 -6.37 -9.07
N LEU A 55 -10.71 -5.12 -8.82
CA LEU A 55 -10.41 -4.00 -9.71
C LEU A 55 -8.91 -3.82 -9.95
N MET A 56 -8.09 -4.00 -8.90
CA MET A 56 -6.63 -3.86 -9.02
C MET A 56 -6.00 -4.95 -9.89
N LYS A 57 -6.62 -6.14 -9.94
CA LYS A 57 -6.21 -7.26 -10.80
C LYS A 57 -6.74 -7.12 -12.23
N ASP A 58 -7.99 -6.67 -12.38
CA ASP A 58 -8.68 -6.61 -13.67
C ASP A 58 -8.24 -5.42 -14.53
N LEU A 59 -7.81 -4.32 -13.89
CA LEU A 59 -7.31 -3.13 -14.58
C LEU A 59 -5.80 -3.27 -14.90
N ASP A 60 -5.44 -3.00 -16.14
CA ASP A 60 -4.06 -2.84 -16.59
C ASP A 60 -3.41 -1.55 -16.05
N ASN A 61 -2.09 -1.44 -16.19
CA ASN A 61 -1.30 -0.28 -15.73
C ASN A 61 -1.14 0.78 -16.84
N THR A 62 -2.16 1.02 -17.67
CA THR A 62 -2.16 2.21 -18.54
C THR A 62 -2.31 3.48 -17.70
N GLU A 63 -1.76 4.61 -18.16
CA GLU A 63 -1.78 5.89 -17.43
C GLU A 63 -3.19 6.29 -16.94
N LYS A 64 -4.21 6.05 -17.76
CA LYS A 64 -5.62 6.29 -17.39
C LYS A 64 -6.07 5.43 -16.22
N ASN A 65 -5.72 4.13 -16.24
CA ASN A 65 -6.13 3.18 -15.23
C ASN A 65 -5.29 3.30 -13.95
N GLU A 66 -4.03 3.67 -14.05
CA GLU A 66 -3.21 4.05 -12.89
C GLU A 66 -3.80 5.26 -12.16
N LYS A 67 -4.16 6.33 -12.90
CA LYS A 67 -4.87 7.48 -12.33
C LYS A 67 -6.14 7.09 -11.59
N LEU A 68 -6.90 6.12 -12.14
CA LEU A 68 -8.08 5.58 -11.49
C LEU A 68 -7.73 4.79 -10.21
N LYS A 69 -6.77 3.85 -10.30
CA LYS A 69 -6.29 3.05 -9.15
C LYS A 69 -5.86 3.95 -8.00
N PHE A 70 -5.06 4.98 -8.27
CA PHE A 70 -4.67 5.98 -7.27
C PHE A 70 -5.86 6.71 -6.68
N SER A 71 -6.77 7.18 -7.52
CA SER A 71 -7.97 7.91 -7.07
C SER A 71 -8.85 7.06 -6.14
N ILE A 72 -8.90 5.76 -6.37
CA ILE A 72 -9.60 4.80 -5.50
C ILE A 72 -8.83 4.59 -4.20
N ILE A 73 -7.52 4.29 -4.26
CA ILE A 73 -6.71 3.98 -3.06
C ILE A 73 -6.73 5.13 -2.05
N VAL A 74 -6.62 6.38 -2.51
CA VAL A 74 -6.63 7.57 -1.63
C VAL A 74 -7.95 7.74 -0.87
N ARG A 75 -9.05 7.18 -1.39
CA ARG A 75 -10.38 7.25 -0.76
C ARG A 75 -10.65 6.10 0.21
N LEU A 76 -9.76 5.11 0.28
CA LEU A 76 -9.94 3.96 1.14
C LEU A 76 -9.47 4.22 2.57
N PRO A 77 -10.08 3.54 3.56
CA PRO A 77 -9.53 3.50 4.90
C PRO A 77 -8.06 3.03 4.90
N PRO A 78 -7.18 3.61 5.72
CA PRO A 78 -5.73 3.33 5.68
C PRO A 78 -5.36 1.85 5.74
N LEU A 79 -6.07 1.07 6.57
CA LEU A 79 -5.84 -0.37 6.71
C LEU A 79 -6.10 -1.15 5.42
N ILE A 80 -7.16 -0.78 4.69
CA ILE A 80 -7.54 -1.43 3.43
C ILE A 80 -6.61 -0.96 2.31
N GLY A 81 -6.31 0.34 2.26
CA GLY A 81 -5.36 0.93 1.32
C GLY A 81 -3.98 0.27 1.40
N GLN A 82 -3.45 0.04 2.61
CA GLN A 82 -2.17 -0.65 2.80
C GLN A 82 -2.17 -2.08 2.25
N LYS A 83 -3.22 -2.86 2.52
CA LYS A 83 -3.34 -4.22 1.96
C LYS A 83 -3.37 -4.21 0.44
N ILE A 84 -4.05 -3.24 -0.15
CA ILE A 84 -4.15 -3.12 -1.61
C ILE A 84 -2.83 -2.66 -2.23
N CYS A 85 -2.12 -1.70 -1.63
CA CYS A 85 -0.79 -1.32 -2.07
C CYS A 85 0.16 -2.55 -2.09
N ARG A 86 0.06 -3.45 -1.12
CA ARG A 86 0.84 -4.71 -1.11
C ARG A 86 0.51 -5.65 -2.27
N LEU A 87 -0.71 -5.59 -2.79
CA LEU A 87 -1.15 -6.43 -3.92
C LEU A 87 -0.84 -5.79 -5.27
N TRP A 88 -0.58 -4.49 -5.31
CA TRP A 88 -0.34 -3.76 -6.54
C TRP A 88 1.16 -3.57 -6.75
N ASP A 89 1.71 -4.34 -7.70
CA ASP A 89 3.11 -4.25 -8.13
C ASP A 89 3.34 -2.97 -8.94
N HIS A 90 3.50 -1.86 -8.22
CA HIS A 90 3.72 -0.53 -8.76
C HIS A 90 4.80 0.19 -7.94
N PRO A 91 5.73 0.95 -8.55
CA PRO A 91 6.85 1.58 -7.84
C PRO A 91 6.42 2.47 -6.67
N MET A 92 5.28 3.16 -6.79
CA MET A 92 4.70 3.93 -5.69
C MET A 92 4.26 3.05 -4.50
N SER A 93 3.71 1.86 -4.77
CA SER A 93 3.36 0.90 -3.72
C SER A 93 4.62 0.41 -3.00
N SER A 94 5.66 0.03 -3.76
CA SER A 94 6.94 -0.43 -3.19
C SER A 94 7.56 0.65 -2.30
N ASN A 95 7.56 1.91 -2.74
CA ASN A 95 8.06 3.03 -1.94
C ASN A 95 7.26 3.20 -0.62
N ILE A 96 5.93 3.16 -0.67
CA ILE A 96 5.09 3.25 0.53
C ILE A 96 5.39 2.09 1.50
N ILE A 97 5.50 0.87 0.97
CA ILE A 97 5.81 -0.34 1.75
C ILE A 97 7.18 -0.21 2.41
N SER A 98 8.22 0.17 1.67
CA SER A 98 9.58 0.36 2.20
C SER A 98 9.64 1.45 3.26
N ARG A 99 8.96 2.58 3.07
CA ARG A 99 8.91 3.66 4.08
C ARG A 99 8.22 3.22 5.36
N ASN A 100 7.11 2.48 5.24
CA ASN A 100 6.41 1.93 6.41
C ASN A 100 7.29 0.91 7.14
N HIS A 101 8.01 0.07 6.39
CA HIS A 101 8.96 -0.90 6.93
C HIS A 101 10.05 -0.23 7.78
N VAL A 102 10.75 0.72 7.18
CA VAL A 102 11.80 1.52 7.83
C VAL A 102 11.26 2.25 9.05
N THR A 103 10.07 2.85 8.95
CA THR A 103 9.45 3.56 10.08
C THR A 103 9.23 2.62 11.27
N ARG A 104 8.74 1.41 11.02
CA ARG A 104 8.55 0.38 12.06
C ARG A 104 9.87 -0.04 12.70
N LEU A 105 10.90 -0.33 11.90
CA LEU A 105 12.22 -0.70 12.40
C LEU A 105 12.84 0.42 13.27
N LEU A 106 12.82 1.66 12.78
CA LEU A 106 13.39 2.80 13.50
C LEU A 106 12.62 3.14 14.78
N GLN A 107 11.31 2.94 14.82
CA GLN A 107 10.52 3.09 16.05
C GLN A 107 10.91 2.06 17.11
N ASN A 108 11.11 0.79 16.72
CA ASN A 108 11.56 -0.26 17.62
C ASN A 108 13.00 -0.02 18.09
N TYR A 109 13.87 0.42 17.18
CA TYR A 109 15.24 0.79 17.50
C TYR A 109 15.34 1.90 18.57
N LYS A 110 14.50 2.95 18.49
CA LYS A 110 14.46 4.00 19.54
C LYS A 110 14.07 3.45 20.92
N LYS A 111 13.24 2.41 20.98
CA LYS A 111 12.86 1.76 22.24
C LYS A 111 14.03 0.94 22.80
N GLN A 112 14.80 0.27 21.94
CA GLN A 112 15.92 -0.61 22.32
C GLN A 112 17.19 0.16 22.66
N ARG A 113 17.52 1.23 21.93
CA ARG A 113 18.70 2.09 22.20
C ARG A 113 18.61 2.89 23.50
N ARG A 114 17.42 3.05 24.09
CA ARG A 114 17.30 3.54 25.48
C ARG A 114 17.94 2.56 26.50
N ASN A 115 18.18 1.31 26.10
CA ASN A 115 18.74 0.26 26.97
C ASN A 115 20.14 -0.22 26.54
N SER A 116 20.60 0.07 25.31
CA SER A 116 21.95 -0.29 24.87
C SER A 116 22.67 0.90 24.22
N MET A 117 23.73 1.34 24.89
CA MET A 117 24.71 2.27 24.35
C MET A 117 25.49 1.54 23.26
N ILE A 118 25.22 1.87 22.00
CA ILE A 118 25.86 1.22 20.85
C ILE A 118 27.33 1.62 20.82
N ASP A 119 28.19 0.61 20.95
CA ASP A 119 29.62 0.69 20.82
C ASP A 119 29.95 1.03 19.36
N LYS A 120 30.62 2.17 19.15
CA LYS A 120 30.99 2.65 17.83
C LYS A 120 32.26 1.92 17.39
N SER A 121 32.15 0.68 16.94
CA SER A 121 33.28 0.00 16.32
C SER A 121 33.33 0.27 14.82
N SER A 122 34.34 1.05 14.42
CA SER A 122 35.14 0.85 13.20
C SER A 122 34.40 0.45 11.91
N PHE A 123 33.66 1.38 11.30
CA PHE A 123 33.21 1.20 9.91
C PHE A 123 33.94 2.20 9.01
N SER A 124 34.93 1.71 8.26
CA SER A 124 35.48 2.41 7.10
C SER A 124 34.56 2.13 5.91
N VAL A 125 33.44 2.84 5.83
CA VAL A 125 32.54 2.77 4.67
C VAL A 125 32.99 3.85 3.69
N GLU A 126 33.41 3.42 2.50
CA GLU A 126 33.53 4.30 1.34
C GLU A 126 32.15 4.92 1.11
N PHE A 127 32.03 6.23 1.36
CA PHE A 127 30.78 6.87 1.81
C PHE A 127 29.64 6.80 0.75
N LEU A 128 28.94 5.67 0.71
CA LEU A 128 27.69 5.48 -0.02
C LEU A 128 26.55 5.50 1.01
N PRO A 129 25.81 6.63 1.13
CA PRO A 129 24.81 6.82 2.18
C PRO A 129 23.72 5.75 2.20
N LEU A 130 23.40 5.17 1.03
CA LEU A 130 22.40 4.10 0.94
C LEU A 130 22.93 2.80 1.56
N ASN A 131 24.11 2.32 1.14
CA ASN A 131 24.69 1.07 1.65
C ASN A 131 24.85 1.09 3.17
N TYR A 132 25.36 2.19 3.72
CA TYR A 132 25.47 2.35 5.17
C TYR A 132 24.11 2.29 5.87
N PHE A 133 23.08 2.87 5.27
CA PHE A 133 21.74 2.82 5.81
C PHE A 133 21.16 1.41 5.77
N ILE A 134 21.37 0.67 4.67
CA ILE A 134 20.93 -0.72 4.54
C ILE A 134 21.63 -1.62 5.57
N GLU A 135 22.93 -1.45 5.81
CA GLU A 135 23.67 -2.17 6.87
C GLU A 135 23.08 -1.93 8.27
N ILE A 136 22.65 -0.70 8.57
CA ILE A 136 21.96 -0.41 9.84
C ILE A 136 20.61 -1.14 9.90
N LEU A 137 19.85 -1.14 8.81
CA LEU A 137 18.54 -1.81 8.79
C LEU A 137 18.67 -3.33 8.95
N THR A 138 19.64 -3.96 8.29
CA THR A 138 19.90 -5.41 8.41
C THR A 138 20.32 -5.80 9.83
N ASP A 139 21.14 -4.99 10.50
CA ASP A 139 21.49 -5.18 11.93
C ASP A 139 20.25 -5.07 12.85
N ILE A 140 19.36 -4.13 12.57
CA ILE A 140 18.10 -3.98 13.34
C ILE A 140 17.13 -5.14 13.05
N GLU A 141 17.03 -5.61 11.81
CA GLU A 141 16.18 -6.74 11.43
C GLU A 141 16.64 -8.04 12.09
N SER A 142 17.93 -8.34 12.01
CA SER A 142 18.53 -9.54 12.62
C SER A 142 18.39 -9.57 14.15
N SER A 143 18.54 -8.42 14.82
CA SER A 143 18.33 -8.31 16.27
C SER A 143 16.86 -8.41 16.71
N ASN A 144 15.91 -7.94 15.90
CA ASN A 144 14.47 -8.04 16.19
C ASN A 144 13.87 -9.42 15.87
N GLN A 145 14.44 -10.15 14.91
CA GLN A 145 13.96 -11.48 14.51
C GLN A 145 14.07 -12.51 15.66
N ALA A 146 14.92 -12.25 16.66
CA ALA A 146 15.04 -13.04 17.88
C ALA A 146 13.94 -12.76 18.93
N LEU A 147 13.18 -11.65 18.80
CA LEU A 147 12.27 -11.17 19.85
C LEU A 147 10.76 -11.29 19.51
N TYR A 148 10.37 -11.36 18.23
CA TYR A 148 8.96 -11.46 17.82
C TYR A 148 8.76 -12.36 16.59
N PRO A 149 8.41 -13.66 16.76
CA PRO A 149 8.33 -14.60 15.63
C PRO A 149 7.06 -14.49 14.75
N PHE A 150 6.08 -13.63 15.04
CA PHE A 150 4.70 -13.93 14.62
C PHE A 150 3.84 -12.84 13.97
N GLU A 151 4.33 -11.64 13.67
CA GLU A 151 3.51 -10.69 12.88
C GLU A 151 3.86 -10.76 11.40
N GLY A 152 3.13 -11.66 10.71
CA GLY A 152 2.94 -11.72 9.26
C GLY A 152 4.18 -11.39 8.45
N ARG A 153 4.89 -12.42 7.97
CA ARG A 153 6.01 -12.28 7.03
C ARG A 153 5.54 -11.52 5.78
N ASP A 154 5.58 -10.20 5.85
CA ASP A 154 5.78 -9.34 4.71
C ASP A 154 7.18 -9.72 4.21
N ASN A 155 7.31 -10.14 2.94
CA ASN A 155 8.61 -10.44 2.31
C ASN A 155 9.40 -9.14 2.05
N VAL A 156 9.41 -8.24 3.03
CA VAL A 156 9.98 -6.90 2.96
C VAL A 156 11.14 -6.89 3.93
N ASP A 157 12.34 -6.89 3.38
CA ASP A 157 13.62 -6.84 4.07
C ASP A 157 14.40 -5.59 3.65
N ALA A 158 15.58 -5.41 4.22
CA ALA A 158 16.45 -4.29 3.86
C ALA A 158 16.82 -4.29 2.36
N GLU A 159 16.93 -5.46 1.71
CA GLU A 159 17.20 -5.58 0.27
C GLU A 159 16.05 -5.00 -0.57
N PHE A 160 14.80 -5.32 -0.23
CA PHE A 160 13.62 -4.70 -0.85
C PHE A 160 13.61 -3.17 -0.67
N VAL A 161 14.05 -2.66 0.50
CA VAL A 161 14.16 -1.21 0.74
C VAL A 161 15.21 -0.58 -0.17
N GLU A 162 16.35 -1.24 -0.34
CA GLU A 162 17.42 -0.81 -1.26
C GLU A 162 16.91 -0.74 -2.70
N GLU A 163 16.30 -1.81 -3.19
CA GLU A 163 15.77 -1.89 -4.55
C GLU A 163 14.71 -0.80 -4.80
N ALA A 164 13.80 -0.59 -3.85
CA ALA A 164 12.79 0.46 -3.95
C ALA A 164 13.41 1.87 -3.96
N ALA A 165 14.46 2.12 -3.17
CA ALA A 165 15.16 3.39 -3.13
C ALA A 165 15.93 3.67 -4.44
N LEU A 166 16.59 2.66 -4.99
CA LEU A 166 17.28 2.75 -6.27
C LEU A 166 16.29 3.01 -7.41
N LYS A 167 15.22 2.22 -7.52
CA LYS A 167 14.15 2.41 -8.54
C LYS A 167 13.51 3.80 -8.47
N HIS A 168 13.30 4.32 -7.26
CA HIS A 168 12.75 5.68 -7.10
C HIS A 168 13.75 6.75 -7.57
N THR A 169 15.04 6.55 -7.31
CA THR A 169 16.10 7.49 -7.72
C THR A 169 16.30 7.47 -9.23
N THR A 170 16.31 6.29 -9.87
CA THR A 170 16.41 6.18 -11.33
C THR A 170 15.21 6.85 -12.01
N MET A 171 14.00 6.66 -11.50
CA MET A 171 12.81 7.36 -11.98
C MET A 171 12.94 8.88 -11.88
N LEU A 172 13.45 9.42 -10.76
CA LEU A 172 13.68 10.86 -10.59
C LEU A 172 14.75 11.41 -11.54
N LEU A 173 15.76 10.61 -11.86
CA LEU A 173 16.85 10.97 -12.77
C LEU A 173 16.51 10.73 -14.24
N GLY A 174 15.39 10.05 -14.54
CA GLY A 174 14.99 9.68 -15.90
C GLY A 174 15.91 8.65 -16.56
N LEU A 175 16.54 7.78 -15.76
CA LEU A 175 17.47 6.74 -16.17
C LEU A 175 16.79 5.37 -16.30
#